data_AF-A0AAD7AMR0-F1
#
_entry.id   AF-A0AAD7AMR0-F1
#
_cell.length_a   1.000
_cell.length_b   1.000
_cell.length_c   1.000
_cell.angle_alpha   90.00
_cell.angle_beta   90.00
_cell.angle_gamma   90.00
#
_symmetry.space_group_name_H-M   'P 1'
#
loop_
_entity.id
_entity.type
_entity.pdbx_description
1 polymer ?
#
loop_
_entity_poly.entity_id
_entity_poly.type
_entity_poly.pdbx_seq_one_letter_code
_entity_poly.pdbx_strand_id
1 'polypeptide(L)'
;MVYVRSHKFCCCFPVRFGVFVMSLAALLLGGLVAIAGWIQVKNLPQHPIAKDDEHALYIYAVMFSILALIGGFGFIGTLSKQRGLVSIFATMLAFHLGFSIATGIFAIYTLFKRNTDEALFNCMNSSTDQTVVYSCHEGLKILKIIVVVGYCVTWLIELWGVLIVNSYVKQLKEEEMANVLGNGPVILPNAPMSHYDPNGPMSHYVPPPNNGYAFTQQGQAMGNQTY
;
A
#
# COMPACT_ATOMS: atom_id res chain seq x y z
N MET A 1 15.00 -6.91 28.07
CA MET A 1 14.09 -6.26 27.10
C MET A 1 14.64 -6.54 25.71
N VAL A 2 13.89 -7.25 24.86
CA VAL A 2 14.33 -7.59 23.50
C VAL A 2 14.37 -6.30 22.67
N TYR A 3 15.54 -5.96 22.13
CA TYR A 3 15.70 -4.78 21.28
C TYR A 3 15.18 -5.13 19.88
N VAL A 4 13.93 -4.77 19.58
CA VAL A 4 13.40 -4.87 18.22
C VAL A 4 14.08 -3.77 17.39
N ARG A 5 14.75 -4.15 16.30
CA ARG A 5 15.35 -3.20 15.37
C ARG A 5 14.24 -2.37 14.74
N SER A 6 14.04 -1.16 15.25
CA SER A 6 13.11 -0.19 14.66
C SER A 6 13.61 0.20 13.28
N HIS A 7 13.03 -0.35 12.22
CA HIS A 7 13.29 0.08 10.86
C HIS A 7 12.75 1.51 10.69
N LYS A 8 13.65 2.49 10.66
CA LYS A 8 13.32 3.89 10.37
C LYS A 8 13.30 4.08 8.85
N PHE A 9 12.18 4.52 8.30
CA PHE A 9 12.09 4.98 6.91
C PHE A 9 12.28 6.51 6.87
N CYS A 10 13.15 6.98 5.96
CA CYS A 10 13.47 8.39 5.71
C CYS A 10 13.68 9.24 7.00
N CYS A 11 14.84 9.01 7.63
CA CYS A 11 15.45 9.83 8.69
C CYS A 11 14.83 9.80 10.10
N CYS A 12 13.51 9.77 10.32
CA CYS A 12 12.92 9.70 11.68
C CYS A 12 11.46 9.20 11.76
N PHE A 13 10.79 8.97 10.64
CA PHE A 13 9.34 8.78 10.66
C PHE A 13 8.95 7.30 10.88
N PRO A 14 8.08 6.99 11.85
CA PRO A 14 7.63 5.63 12.06
C PRO A 14 6.78 5.19 10.87
N VAL A 15 7.10 4.01 10.31
CA VAL A 15 6.37 3.36 9.20
C VAL A 15 4.85 3.33 9.47
N ARG A 16 4.47 3.17 10.74
CA ARG A 16 3.08 3.20 11.22
C ARG A 16 2.35 4.49 10.88
N PHE A 17 3.01 5.64 11.00
CA PHE A 17 2.40 6.93 10.67
C PHE A 17 2.22 7.08 9.15
N GLY A 18 3.14 6.55 8.35
CA GLY A 18 3.01 6.52 6.89
C GLY A 18 1.74 5.78 6.44
N VAL A 19 1.52 4.56 6.96
CA VAL A 19 0.30 3.78 6.65
C VAL A 19 -0.96 4.49 7.14
N PHE A 20 -0.90 5.14 8.31
CA PHE A 20 -2.03 5.91 8.85
C PHE A 20 -2.41 7.08 7.95
N VAL A 21 -1.45 7.91 7.53
CA VAL A 21 -1.71 9.06 6.65
C VAL A 21 -2.19 8.59 5.28
N MET A 22 -1.57 7.55 4.72
CA MET A 22 -1.96 7.01 3.42
C MET A 22 -3.38 6.43 3.42
N SER A 23 -3.75 5.68 4.47
CA SER A 23 -5.11 5.12 4.59
C SER A 23 -6.16 6.21 4.82
N LEU A 24 -5.84 7.23 5.62
CA LEU A 24 -6.71 8.39 5.80
C LEU A 24 -6.89 9.19 4.50
N ALA A 25 -5.80 9.41 3.76
CA ALA A 25 -5.86 10.09 2.47
C ALA A 25 -6.67 9.28 1.44
N ALA A 26 -6.47 7.96 1.37
CA ALA A 26 -7.25 7.07 0.51
C ALA A 26 -8.75 7.09 0.86
N LEU A 27 -9.08 7.10 2.16
CA LEU A 27 -10.45 7.18 2.63
C LEU A 27 -11.10 8.52 2.27
N LEU A 28 -10.43 9.64 2.57
CA LEU A 28 -10.99 10.98 2.35
C LEU A 28 -11.03 11.36 0.88
N LEU A 29 -9.92 11.22 0.16
CA LEU A 29 -9.83 11.59 -1.25
C LEU A 29 -10.64 10.60 -2.10
N GLY A 30 -10.49 9.28 -1.85
CA GLY A 30 -11.28 8.27 -2.53
C GLY A 30 -12.78 8.44 -2.25
N GLY A 31 -13.15 8.71 -1.00
CA GLY A 31 -14.54 8.96 -0.60
C GLY A 31 -15.12 10.22 -1.26
N LEU A 32 -14.39 11.33 -1.28
CA LEU A 32 -14.83 12.58 -1.90
C LEU A 32 -15.04 12.39 -3.41
N VAL A 33 -14.10 11.74 -4.09
CA VAL A 33 -14.20 11.46 -5.53
C VAL A 33 -15.35 10.48 -5.81
N ALA A 34 -15.54 9.46 -4.97
CA ALA A 34 -16.66 8.54 -5.09
C ALA A 34 -18.01 9.27 -4.94
N ILE A 35 -18.16 10.13 -3.93
CA ILE A 35 -19.37 10.94 -3.73
C ILE A 35 -19.63 11.82 -4.95
N ALA A 36 -18.61 12.53 -5.44
CA ALA A 36 -18.72 13.35 -6.65
C ALA A 36 -19.15 12.52 -7.87
N GLY A 37 -18.55 11.34 -8.06
CA GLY A 37 -18.92 10.41 -9.13
C GLY A 37 -20.38 9.96 -9.05
N TRP A 38 -20.84 9.55 -7.85
CA TRP A 38 -22.25 9.17 -7.66
C TRP A 38 -23.23 10.33 -7.83
N ILE A 39 -22.84 11.56 -7.48
CA ILE A 39 -23.65 12.76 -7.78
C ILE A 39 -23.76 12.95 -9.29
N GLN A 40 -22.67 12.80 -10.04
CA GLN A 40 -22.71 12.88 -11.51
C GLN A 40 -23.61 11.79 -12.09
N VAL A 41 -23.49 10.54 -11.62
CA VAL A 41 -24.37 9.42 -12.01
C VAL A 41 -25.84 9.74 -11.78
N LYS A 42 -26.20 10.38 -10.65
CA LYS A 42 -27.58 10.79 -10.38
C LYS A 42 -28.09 11.90 -11.31
N ASN A 43 -27.20 12.72 -11.86
CA ASN A 43 -27.53 13.84 -12.74
C ASN A 43 -27.54 13.46 -14.23
N LEU A 44 -27.13 12.23 -14.61
CA LEU A 44 -27.19 11.72 -15.99
C LEU A 44 -28.57 11.86 -16.67
N PRO A 45 -29.71 11.63 -15.98
CA PRO A 45 -31.03 11.79 -16.61
C PRO A 45 -31.33 13.24 -17.04
N GLN A 46 -30.68 14.23 -16.41
CA GLN A 46 -30.88 15.65 -16.71
C GLN A 46 -29.92 16.15 -17.78
N HIS A 47 -28.72 15.57 -17.86
CA HIS A 47 -27.68 15.92 -18.83
C HIS A 47 -27.12 14.63 -19.44
N PRO A 48 -27.80 14.07 -20.47
CA PRO A 48 -27.39 12.80 -21.06
C PRO A 48 -26.02 12.94 -21.73
N ILE A 49 -25.10 12.06 -21.34
CA ILE A 49 -23.76 11.95 -21.92
C ILE A 49 -23.79 10.80 -22.95
N ALA A 50 -22.79 10.72 -23.83
CA ALA A 50 -22.63 9.57 -24.71
C ALA A 50 -22.58 8.26 -23.88
N LYS A 51 -23.20 7.19 -24.40
CA LYS A 51 -23.33 5.90 -23.68
C LYS A 51 -21.97 5.31 -23.26
N ASP A 52 -20.94 5.52 -24.07
CA ASP A 52 -19.59 5.05 -23.76
C ASP A 52 -19.00 5.76 -22.53
N ASP A 53 -19.34 7.04 -22.33
CA ASP A 53 -18.89 7.83 -21.18
C ASP A 53 -19.71 7.54 -19.91
N GLU A 54 -20.98 7.16 -20.06
CA GLU A 54 -21.82 6.69 -18.96
C GLU A 54 -21.21 5.45 -18.29
N HIS A 55 -20.79 4.46 -19.07
CA HIS A 55 -20.14 3.26 -18.53
C HIS A 55 -18.82 3.58 -17.83
N ALA A 56 -18.00 4.46 -18.41
CA ALA A 56 -16.76 4.90 -17.79
C ALA A 56 -17.01 5.57 -16.43
N LEU A 57 -18.01 6.46 -16.35
CA LEU A 57 -18.37 7.15 -15.11
C LEU A 57 -18.77 6.18 -13.99
N TYR A 58 -19.57 5.16 -14.29
CA TYR A 58 -19.92 4.12 -13.33
C TYR A 58 -18.69 3.35 -12.83
N ILE A 59 -17.80 2.95 -13.75
CA ILE A 59 -16.56 2.24 -13.40
C ILE A 59 -15.71 3.08 -12.46
N TYR A 60 -15.55 4.39 -12.74
CA TYR A 60 -14.82 5.31 -11.88
C TYR A 60 -15.45 5.44 -10.49
N ALA A 61 -16.77 5.68 -10.42
CA ALA A 61 -17.46 5.82 -9.14
C ALA A 61 -17.30 4.56 -8.26
N VAL A 62 -17.40 3.37 -8.87
CA VAL A 62 -17.19 2.10 -8.17
C VAL A 62 -15.73 1.92 -7.74
N MET A 63 -14.77 2.18 -8.62
CA MET A 63 -13.33 2.06 -8.32
C MET A 63 -12.93 2.94 -7.13
N PHE A 64 -13.31 4.22 -7.13
CA PHE A 64 -13.02 5.12 -6.02
C PHE A 64 -13.79 4.77 -4.74
N SER A 65 -14.99 4.18 -4.85
CA SER A 65 -15.71 3.62 -3.69
C SER A 65 -14.94 2.46 -3.06
N ILE A 66 -14.39 1.56 -3.89
CA ILE A 66 -13.54 0.45 -3.42
C ILE A 66 -12.26 1.02 -2.76
N LEU A 67 -11.63 2.03 -3.36
CA LEU A 67 -10.47 2.70 -2.75
C LEU A 67 -10.79 3.30 -1.37
N ALA A 68 -11.96 3.93 -1.22
CA ALA A 68 -12.41 4.46 0.05
C ALA A 68 -12.62 3.35 1.09
N LEU A 69 -13.22 2.21 0.70
CA LEU A 69 -13.38 1.05 1.57
C LEU A 69 -12.03 0.46 1.98
N ILE A 70 -11.09 0.30 1.04
CA ILE A 70 -9.72 -0.13 1.31
C ILE A 70 -9.04 0.83 2.28
N GLY A 71 -9.20 2.15 2.08
CA GLY A 71 -8.73 3.18 3.01
C GLY A 71 -9.30 3.01 4.42
N GLY A 72 -10.60 2.71 4.53
CA GLY A 72 -11.27 2.42 5.79
C GLY A 72 -10.69 1.19 6.51
N PHE A 73 -10.47 0.09 5.78
CA PHE A 73 -9.82 -1.10 6.34
C PHE A 73 -8.37 -0.83 6.77
N GLY A 74 -7.62 -0.06 5.98
CA GLY A 74 -6.28 0.38 6.33
C GLY A 74 -6.27 1.21 7.61
N PHE A 75 -7.19 2.15 7.74
CA PHE A 75 -7.32 3.00 8.92
C PHE A 75 -7.62 2.18 10.18
N ILE A 76 -8.61 1.29 10.13
CA ILE A 76 -8.94 0.36 11.24
C ILE A 76 -7.75 -0.56 11.56
N GLY A 77 -7.06 -1.06 10.53
CA GLY A 77 -5.89 -1.93 10.67
C GLY A 77 -4.74 -1.26 11.42
N THR A 78 -4.47 0.02 11.14
CA THR A 78 -3.43 0.77 11.88
C THR A 78 -3.77 0.99 13.35
N LEU A 79 -5.06 1.18 13.67
CA LEU A 79 -5.51 1.33 15.06
C LEU A 79 -5.47 0.01 15.83
N SER A 80 -5.86 -1.08 15.18
CA SER A 80 -6.01 -2.39 15.83
C SER A 80 -4.69 -3.12 16.09
N LYS A 81 -3.58 -2.68 15.45
CA LYS A 81 -2.24 -3.32 15.51
C LYS A 81 -2.26 -4.82 15.18
N GLN A 82 -3.28 -5.31 14.48
CA GLN A 82 -3.41 -6.72 14.11
C GLN A 82 -2.73 -6.96 12.77
N ARG A 83 -1.76 -7.89 12.75
CA ARG A 83 -1.01 -8.26 11.55
C ARG A 83 -1.89 -8.74 10.40
N GLY A 84 -2.97 -9.48 10.70
CA GLY A 84 -3.91 -9.98 9.69
C GLY A 84 -4.59 -8.87 8.90
N LEU A 85 -5.13 -7.86 9.58
CA LEU A 85 -5.83 -6.74 8.94
C LEU A 85 -4.88 -5.92 8.05
N VAL A 86 -3.67 -5.66 8.53
CA VAL A 86 -2.64 -4.93 7.76
C VAL A 86 -2.22 -5.73 6.52
N SER A 87 -2.09 -7.05 6.63
CA SER A 87 -1.76 -7.91 5.49
C SER A 87 -2.87 -7.93 4.44
N ILE A 88 -4.13 -8.04 4.86
CA ILE A 88 -5.29 -8.02 3.95
C ILE A 88 -5.35 -6.66 3.24
N PHE A 89 -5.15 -5.56 3.97
CA PHE A 89 -5.06 -4.23 3.40
C PHE A 89 -3.97 -4.12 2.32
N ALA A 90 -2.78 -4.68 2.57
CA ALA A 90 -1.69 -4.70 1.60
C ALA A 90 -2.10 -5.43 0.30
N THR A 91 -2.74 -6.59 0.44
CA THR A 91 -3.19 -7.40 -0.68
C THR A 91 -4.29 -6.69 -1.46
N MET A 92 -5.29 -6.11 -0.80
CA MET A 92 -6.37 -5.35 -1.44
C MET A 92 -5.82 -4.14 -2.19
N LEU A 93 -4.88 -3.40 -1.59
CA LEU A 93 -4.24 -2.25 -2.24
C LEU A 93 -3.43 -2.67 -3.47
N ALA A 94 -2.73 -3.80 -3.43
CA ALA A 94 -2.01 -4.34 -4.58
C ALA A 94 -2.97 -4.75 -5.72
N PHE A 95 -4.09 -5.39 -5.40
CA PHE A 95 -5.13 -5.71 -6.40
C PHE A 95 -5.76 -4.45 -6.98
N HIS A 96 -6.06 -3.45 -6.15
CA HIS A 96 -6.57 -2.16 -6.59
C HIS A 96 -5.59 -1.48 -7.56
N LEU A 97 -4.30 -1.46 -7.24
CA LEU A 97 -3.26 -0.92 -8.12
C LEU A 97 -3.23 -1.64 -9.48
N GLY A 98 -3.26 -2.98 -9.48
CA GLY A 98 -3.29 -3.75 -10.72
C GLY A 98 -4.53 -3.45 -11.57
N PHE A 99 -5.70 -3.37 -10.93
CA PHE A 99 -6.94 -3.01 -11.60
C PHE A 99 -6.93 -1.58 -12.14
N SER A 100 -6.45 -0.61 -11.34
CA SER A 100 -6.32 0.80 -11.69
C SER A 100 -5.35 1.03 -12.84
N ILE A 101 -4.26 0.27 -12.92
CA ILE A 101 -3.34 0.30 -14.07
C ILE A 101 -4.05 -0.19 -15.33
N ALA A 102 -4.74 -1.34 -15.26
CA ALA A 102 -5.43 -1.90 -16.41
C ALA A 102 -6.53 -0.96 -16.94
N THR A 103 -7.39 -0.44 -16.05
CA THR A 103 -8.45 0.50 -16.42
C THR A 103 -7.91 1.84 -16.87
N GLY A 104 -6.85 2.36 -16.23
CA GLY A 104 -6.25 3.63 -16.62
C GLY A 104 -5.50 3.57 -17.95
N ILE A 105 -4.80 2.46 -18.27
CA ILE A 105 -4.23 2.25 -19.62
C ILE A 105 -5.35 2.22 -20.66
N PHE A 106 -6.44 1.49 -20.40
CA PHE A 106 -7.59 1.43 -21.30
C PHE A 106 -8.25 2.81 -21.49
N ALA A 107 -8.41 3.57 -20.41
CA ALA A 107 -8.96 4.92 -20.43
C ALA A 107 -8.07 5.89 -21.23
N ILE A 108 -6.76 5.86 -21.00
CA ILE A 108 -5.78 6.65 -21.75
C ILE A 108 -5.83 6.26 -23.24
N TYR A 109 -5.79 4.97 -23.56
CA TYR A 109 -5.88 4.49 -24.93
C TYR A 109 -7.15 5.00 -25.63
N THR A 110 -8.30 4.87 -24.98
CA THR A 110 -9.58 5.33 -25.51
C THR A 110 -9.59 6.85 -25.67
N LEU A 111 -9.04 7.59 -24.71
CA LEU A 111 -8.95 9.06 -24.74
C LEU A 111 -8.08 9.58 -25.91
N PHE A 112 -7.01 8.87 -26.25
CA PHE A 112 -6.15 9.23 -27.39
C PHE A 112 -6.70 8.74 -28.72
N LYS A 113 -7.46 7.63 -28.73
CA LYS A 113 -8.04 7.06 -29.95
C LYS A 113 -9.35 7.71 -30.37
N ARG A 114 -10.12 8.26 -29.43
CA ARG A 114 -11.40 8.92 -29.72
C ARG A 114 -11.15 10.09 -30.66
N ASN A 115 -11.95 10.18 -31.72
CA ASN A 115 -11.85 11.24 -32.72
C ASN A 115 -11.98 12.58 -32.00
N THR A 116 -10.91 13.37 -32.01
CA THR A 116 -10.89 14.72 -31.44
C THR A 116 -12.01 15.57 -31.99
N ASP A 117 -12.42 15.32 -33.23
CA ASP A 117 -13.43 16.08 -33.95
C ASP A 117 -14.84 15.92 -33.36
N GLU A 118 -15.20 14.73 -32.89
CA GLU A 118 -16.50 14.50 -32.24
C GLU A 118 -16.57 15.18 -30.87
N ALA A 119 -15.49 15.08 -30.09
CA ALA A 119 -15.37 15.77 -28.82
C ALA A 119 -15.36 17.29 -29.00
N LEU A 120 -14.68 17.80 -30.05
CA LEU A 120 -14.67 19.22 -30.40
C LEU A 120 -16.05 19.69 -30.83
N PHE A 121 -16.75 18.92 -31.67
CA PHE A 121 -18.09 19.26 -32.14
C PHE A 121 -19.09 19.39 -30.97
N ASN A 122 -19.06 18.44 -30.04
CA ASN A 122 -19.91 18.47 -28.84
C ASN A 122 -19.57 19.65 -27.93
N CYS A 123 -18.29 19.98 -27.78
CA CYS A 123 -17.86 21.08 -26.92
C CYS A 123 -18.08 22.47 -27.56
N MET A 124 -18.02 22.59 -28.89
CA MET A 124 -18.41 23.83 -29.58
C MET A 124 -19.92 24.09 -29.55
N ASN A 125 -20.75 23.05 -29.40
CA ASN A 125 -22.22 23.13 -29.45
C ASN A 125 -22.73 23.98 -30.64
N SER A 126 -22.12 23.76 -31.81
CA SER A 126 -22.37 24.52 -33.05
C SER A 126 -22.05 26.03 -33.00
N SER A 127 -21.31 26.51 -31.99
CA SER A 127 -20.78 27.87 -31.97
C SER A 127 -19.67 28.06 -33.02
N THR A 128 -19.71 29.20 -33.71
CA THR A 128 -18.67 29.62 -34.67
C THR A 128 -17.72 30.67 -34.09
N ASP A 129 -17.87 31.02 -32.81
CA ASP A 129 -17.02 31.97 -32.13
C ASP A 129 -15.59 31.41 -32.01
N GLN A 130 -14.63 32.12 -32.60
CA GLN A 130 -13.20 31.77 -32.57
C GLN A 130 -12.67 31.53 -31.15
N THR A 131 -13.19 32.26 -30.16
CA THR A 131 -12.77 32.11 -28.76
C THR A 131 -13.25 30.79 -28.16
N VAL A 132 -14.46 30.33 -28.51
CA VAL A 132 -15.02 29.06 -28.07
C VAL A 132 -14.29 27.89 -28.73
N VAL A 133 -14.04 27.98 -30.04
CA VAL A 133 -13.30 26.98 -30.81
C VAL A 133 -11.88 26.79 -30.23
N TYR A 134 -11.17 27.89 -30.00
CA TYR A 134 -9.82 27.85 -29.43
C TYR A 134 -9.81 27.25 -28.01
N SER A 135 -10.71 27.70 -27.14
CA SER A 135 -10.81 27.20 -25.76
C SER A 135 -11.13 25.71 -25.71
N CYS A 136 -11.95 25.24 -26.64
CA CYS A 136 -12.33 23.84 -26.76
C CYS A 136 -11.15 22.95 -27.20
N HIS A 137 -10.39 23.40 -28.20
CA HIS A 137 -9.22 22.68 -28.69
C HIS A 137 -8.11 22.60 -27.64
N GLU A 138 -7.73 23.73 -27.04
CA GLU A 138 -6.71 23.75 -25.98
C GLU A 138 -7.20 23.05 -24.71
N GLY A 139 -8.48 23.18 -24.36
CA GLY A 139 -9.08 22.48 -23.23
C GLY A 139 -8.97 20.97 -23.34
N LEU A 140 -9.28 20.39 -24.51
CA LEU A 140 -9.14 18.95 -24.74
C LEU A 140 -7.68 18.48 -24.66
N LYS A 141 -6.74 19.29 -25.17
CA LYS A 141 -5.30 18.97 -25.10
C LYS A 141 -4.79 18.99 -23.66
N ILE A 142 -5.17 20.02 -22.89
CA ILE A 142 -4.81 20.14 -21.47
C ILE A 142 -5.43 18.99 -20.66
N LEU A 143 -6.69 18.65 -20.93
CA LEU A 143 -7.37 17.53 -20.26
C LEU A 143 -6.63 16.21 -20.46
N LYS A 144 -6.19 15.90 -21.70
CA LYS A 144 -5.39 14.70 -21.99
C LYS A 144 -4.10 14.64 -21.15
N ILE A 145 -3.40 15.76 -21.04
CA ILE A 145 -2.17 15.86 -20.23
C ILE A 145 -2.49 15.63 -18.75
N ILE A 146 -3.50 16.31 -18.21
CA ILE A 146 -3.91 16.18 -16.81
C ILE A 146 -4.27 14.74 -16.47
N VAL A 147 -5.04 14.07 -17.33
CA VAL A 147 -5.45 12.67 -17.11
C VAL A 147 -4.24 11.75 -17.05
N VAL A 148 -3.31 11.84 -18.01
CA VAL A 148 -2.10 11.00 -18.05
C VAL A 148 -1.22 11.23 -16.81
N VAL A 149 -0.93 12.50 -16.49
CA VAL A 149 -0.10 12.85 -15.34
C VAL A 149 -0.77 12.41 -14.04
N GLY A 150 -2.08 12.61 -13.91
CA GLY A 150 -2.86 12.20 -12.75
C GLY A 150 -2.79 10.69 -12.49
N TYR A 151 -2.90 9.87 -13.54
CA TYR A 151 -2.74 8.42 -13.43
C TYR A 151 -1.34 8.02 -13.01
N CYS A 152 -0.30 8.58 -13.66
CA CYS A 152 1.08 8.26 -13.31
C CYS A 152 1.40 8.58 -11.85
N VAL A 153 0.99 9.77 -11.37
CA VAL A 153 1.18 10.16 -9.97
C VAL A 153 0.42 9.24 -9.03
N THR A 154 -0.83 8.92 -9.34
CA THR A 154 -1.66 8.02 -8.52
C THR A 154 -1.03 6.63 -8.40
N TRP A 155 -0.58 6.03 -9.51
CA TRP A 155 0.06 4.72 -9.50
C TRP A 155 1.39 4.71 -8.73
N LEU A 156 2.19 5.78 -8.82
CA LEU A 156 3.42 5.90 -8.04
C LEU A 156 3.12 5.97 -6.53
N ILE A 157 2.09 6.72 -6.15
CA ILE A 157 1.64 6.83 -4.76
C ILE A 157 1.12 5.49 -4.24
N GLU A 158 0.29 4.79 -5.01
CA GLU A 158 -0.23 3.47 -4.64
C GLU A 158 0.88 2.41 -4.54
N LEU A 159 1.79 2.37 -5.51
CA LEU A 159 2.95 1.48 -5.49
C LEU A 159 3.82 1.73 -4.24
N TRP A 160 4.08 3.00 -3.93
CA TRP A 160 4.81 3.38 -2.72
C TRP A 160 4.06 2.94 -1.46
N GLY A 161 2.74 3.09 -1.42
CA GLY A 161 1.88 2.57 -0.36
C GLY A 161 2.04 1.07 -0.15
N VAL A 162 2.00 0.27 -1.23
CA VAL A 162 2.21 -1.19 -1.17
C VAL A 162 3.58 -1.55 -0.58
N LEU A 163 4.64 -0.86 -0.98
CA LEU A 163 5.99 -1.10 -0.46
C LEU A 163 6.11 -0.80 1.05
N ILE A 164 5.50 0.29 1.51
CA ILE A 164 5.47 0.67 2.93
C ILE A 164 4.72 -0.38 3.75
N VAL A 165 3.53 -0.77 3.30
CA VAL A 165 2.70 -1.73 4.04
C VAL A 165 3.39 -3.09 4.13
N ASN A 166 4.02 -3.56 3.04
CA ASN A 166 4.79 -4.80 3.06
C ASN A 166 5.95 -4.75 4.07
N SER A 167 6.65 -3.61 4.12
CA SER A 167 7.69 -3.39 5.13
C SER A 167 7.12 -3.41 6.55
N TYR A 168 5.92 -2.85 6.76
CA TYR A 168 5.25 -2.86 8.05
C TYR A 168 4.79 -4.26 8.47
N VAL A 169 4.24 -5.07 7.55
CA VAL A 169 3.86 -6.46 7.80
C VAL A 169 5.07 -7.29 8.23
N LYS A 170 6.23 -7.07 7.59
CA LYS A 170 7.48 -7.71 7.97
C LYS A 170 7.91 -7.32 9.39
N GLN A 171 7.83 -6.04 9.74
CA GLN A 171 8.14 -5.55 11.08
C GLN A 171 7.22 -6.17 12.15
N LEU A 172 5.90 -6.24 11.89
CA LEU A 172 4.96 -6.87 12.82
C LEU A 172 5.25 -8.37 13.01
N LYS A 173 5.67 -9.06 11.95
CA LYS A 173 6.10 -10.47 12.04
C LYS A 173 7.32 -10.62 12.94
N GLU A 174 8.30 -9.72 12.81
CA GLU A 174 9.50 -9.72 13.67
C GLU A 174 9.18 -9.40 15.13
N GLU A 175 8.29 -8.44 15.39
CA GLU A 175 7.79 -8.12 16.74
C GLU A 175 7.04 -9.30 17.37
N GLU A 176 6.20 -9.99 16.61
CA GLU A 176 5.44 -11.17 17.05
C GLU A 176 6.38 -12.33 17.42
N MET A 177 7.36 -12.64 16.57
CA MET A 177 8.37 -13.68 16.85
C MET A 177 9.23 -13.32 18.08
N ALA A 178 9.62 -12.06 18.24
CA ALA A 178 10.37 -11.59 19.39
C ALA A 178 9.57 -11.71 20.70
N ASN A 179 8.26 -11.43 20.67
CA ASN A 179 7.39 -11.60 21.83
C ASN A 179 7.20 -13.08 22.21
N VAL A 180 7.07 -13.97 21.22
CA VAL A 180 6.98 -15.43 21.45
C VAL A 180 8.27 -15.97 22.04
N LEU A 181 9.43 -15.57 21.53
CA LEU A 181 10.74 -15.99 22.05
C LEU A 181 11.09 -15.36 23.40
N GLY A 182 10.59 -14.15 23.68
CA GLY A 182 10.82 -13.45 24.95
C GLY A 182 9.95 -13.94 26.11
N ASN A 183 8.77 -14.49 25.82
CA ASN A 183 7.80 -14.97 26.82
C ASN A 183 7.64 -16.49 26.83
N GLY A 184 8.19 -17.22 25.86
CA GLY A 184 8.16 -18.69 25.80
C GLY A 184 9.43 -19.32 26.38
N PRO A 185 9.38 -20.57 26.89
CA PRO A 185 10.59 -21.31 27.19
C PRO A 185 11.39 -21.48 25.91
N VAL A 186 12.65 -21.09 25.96
CA VAL A 186 13.60 -21.21 24.85
C VAL A 186 13.82 -22.70 24.56
N ILE A 187 13.07 -23.27 23.61
CA ILE A 187 13.39 -24.57 23.01
C ILE A 187 14.28 -24.27 21.80
N LEU A 188 15.60 -24.26 22.04
CA LEU A 188 16.59 -24.19 20.97
C LEU A 188 16.47 -25.46 20.10
N PRO A 189 16.27 -25.36 18.77
CA PRO A 189 16.12 -26.54 17.92
C PRO A 189 17.39 -27.40 17.77
N ASN A 190 18.54 -26.93 18.29
CA ASN A 190 19.85 -27.55 18.09
C ASN A 190 20.66 -27.62 19.40
N ALA A 191 20.07 -28.08 20.50
CA ALA A 191 20.91 -28.71 21.52
C ALA A 191 21.41 -30.04 20.92
N PRO A 192 22.73 -30.27 20.74
CA PRO A 192 23.20 -31.58 20.37
C PRO A 192 22.66 -32.56 21.41
N MET A 193 21.93 -33.56 20.93
CA MET A 193 21.39 -34.64 21.75
C MET A 193 22.58 -35.26 22.50
N SER A 194 22.77 -34.89 23.76
CA SER A 194 23.81 -35.46 24.60
C SER A 194 23.48 -36.94 24.71
N HIS A 195 24.34 -37.78 24.14
CA HIS A 195 24.27 -39.22 24.24
C HIS A 195 24.12 -39.57 25.73
N TYR A 196 22.96 -40.11 26.11
CA TYR A 196 22.75 -40.62 27.46
C TYR A 196 23.65 -41.84 27.64
N ASP A 197 24.73 -41.67 28.40
CA ASP A 197 25.57 -42.76 28.90
C ASP A 197 24.94 -43.26 30.22
N PRO A 198 24.36 -44.47 30.27
CA PRO A 198 23.72 -44.98 31.47
C PRO A 198 24.70 -45.30 32.61
N ASN A 199 26.01 -45.28 32.35
CA ASN A 199 27.04 -45.72 33.30
C ASN A 199 28.02 -44.62 33.74
N GLY A 200 27.77 -43.36 33.38
CA GLY A 200 28.59 -42.23 33.81
C GLY A 200 28.38 -41.88 35.29
N PRO A 201 29.44 -41.50 36.03
CA PRO A 201 29.28 -41.01 37.40
C PRO A 201 28.41 -39.74 37.38
N MET A 202 27.44 -39.69 38.29
CA MET A 202 26.45 -38.63 38.43
C MET A 202 27.16 -37.28 38.64
N SER A 203 27.41 -36.56 37.55
CA SER A 203 28.00 -35.24 37.58
C SER A 203 26.95 -34.26 38.06
N HIS A 204 27.32 -33.49 39.09
CA HIS A 204 26.49 -32.45 39.68
C HIS A 204 25.86 -31.58 38.60
N TYR A 205 24.53 -31.51 38.59
CA TYR A 205 23.79 -30.53 37.80
C TYR A 205 24.19 -29.13 38.30
N VAL A 206 25.06 -28.46 37.57
CA VAL A 206 25.37 -27.05 37.77
C VAL A 206 24.26 -26.27 37.06
N PRO A 207 23.36 -25.58 37.78
CA PRO A 207 22.34 -24.77 37.13
C PRO A 207 23.02 -23.70 36.27
N PRO A 208 22.51 -23.41 35.06
CA PRO A 208 23.12 -22.43 34.18
C PRO A 208 23.18 -21.07 34.88
N PRO A 209 24.30 -20.33 34.75
CA PRO A 209 24.41 -19.01 35.35
C PRO A 209 23.34 -18.10 34.74
N ASN A 210 22.53 -17.59 35.65
CA ASN A 210 21.44 -16.67 35.37
C ASN A 210 22.02 -15.37 34.79
N ASN A 211 21.57 -14.99 33.59
CA ASN A 211 21.78 -13.70 32.92
C ASN A 211 23.14 -13.47 32.22
N GLY A 212 23.19 -13.77 30.92
CA GLY A 212 24.17 -13.22 29.98
C GLY A 212 23.90 -13.68 28.55
N TYR A 213 23.69 -12.73 27.64
CA TYR A 213 23.41 -12.97 26.22
C TYR A 213 24.45 -13.89 25.54
N ALA A 214 24.04 -14.69 24.53
CA ALA A 214 24.93 -15.62 23.82
C ALA A 214 26.12 -14.95 23.10
N PHE A 215 26.05 -13.64 22.86
CA PHE A 215 27.09 -12.88 22.14
C PHE A 215 28.11 -12.17 23.04
N THR A 216 28.05 -12.33 24.36
CA THR A 216 29.05 -11.75 25.28
C THR A 216 30.22 -12.70 25.60
N GLN A 217 30.26 -13.91 25.04
CA GLN A 217 31.43 -14.78 25.21
C GLN A 217 32.61 -14.23 24.38
N GLN A 218 33.76 -14.04 25.06
CA GLN A 218 35.01 -13.46 24.54
C GLN A 218 35.67 -14.20 23.35
N GLY A 219 35.02 -15.19 22.73
CA GLY A 219 35.57 -15.97 21.62
C GLY A 219 34.88 -15.79 20.26
N GLN A 220 33.81 -14.99 20.15
CA GLN A 220 33.03 -14.87 18.91
C GLN A 220 33.20 -13.53 18.16
N ALA A 221 34.14 -12.69 18.58
CA ALA A 221 34.55 -11.54 17.78
C ALA A 221 35.39 -12.02 16.59
N MET A 222 34.77 -12.20 15.42
CA MET A 222 35.48 -12.36 14.16
C MET A 222 36.25 -11.07 13.84
N GLY A 223 37.47 -10.98 14.36
CA GLY A 223 38.34 -9.84 14.20
C GLY A 223 39.80 -10.26 14.34
N ASN A 224 40.41 -10.52 13.19
CA ASN A 224 41.84 -10.36 12.92
C ASN A 224 42.80 -11.49 13.33
N GLN A 225 43.17 -12.33 12.36
CA GLN A 225 44.54 -12.86 12.24
C GLN A 225 45.02 -12.67 10.80
N THR A 226 45.61 -11.50 10.54
CA THR A 226 46.56 -11.29 9.44
C THR A 226 47.94 -11.77 9.89
N TYR A 227 48.52 -12.70 9.15
CA TYR A 227 49.96 -12.86 8.96
C TYR A 227 50.26 -12.74 7.47
#